data_AF-A0A170VNE2-F1
#
_entry.id   AF-A0A170VNE2-F1
#
_cell.length_a   1.000
_cell.length_b   1.000
_cell.length_c   1.000
_cell.angle_alpha   90.00
_cell.angle_beta   90.00
_cell.angle_gamma   90.00
#
_symmetry.space_group_name_H-M   'P 1'
#
loop_
_entity.id
_entity.type
_entity.pdbx_description
1 polymer ?
#
loop_
_entity_poly.entity_id
_entity_poly.type
_entity_poly.pdbx_seq_one_letter_code
_entity_poly.pdbx_strand_id
1 'polypeptide(L)'
;EKDMSKEEAETKEMNGAVSSVKKEEDRGKEEYGGKLPKYKPEVHFADRRKDVESARTYFYENEAICDQHAEAFIDSINMVSSKETQGFIAIKMTALGRPQLLFQLSEIIIRTREFARKITGKNGSVLHQKLTMDQLRKKLEETGIKDIDDFVKNVEA
;
A
#
# COMPACT_ATOMS: atom_id res chain seq x y z
N GLU A 1 -25.56 7.29 -1.41
CA GLU A 1 -24.77 6.30 -0.64
C GLU A 1 -25.71 5.65 0.38
N LYS A 2 -25.34 4.51 0.97
CA LYS A 2 -26.14 3.98 2.09
C LYS A 2 -25.93 4.90 3.28
N ASP A 3 -27.02 5.40 3.87
CA ASP A 3 -26.94 6.14 5.13
C ASP A 3 -26.40 5.21 6.21
N MET A 4 -25.33 5.64 6.87
CA MET A 4 -24.58 4.86 7.84
C MET A 4 -24.17 5.78 8.98
N SER A 5 -24.32 5.33 10.23
CA SER A 5 -23.89 6.12 11.39
C SER A 5 -22.37 6.28 11.42
N LYS A 6 -21.87 7.26 12.18
CA LYS A 6 -20.43 7.46 12.37
C LYS A 6 -19.78 6.24 13.03
N GLU A 7 -20.40 5.70 14.09
CA GLU A 7 -19.90 4.52 14.81
C GLU A 7 -19.84 3.28 13.91
N GLU A 8 -20.84 3.09 13.04
CA GLU A 8 -20.86 1.99 12.09
C GLU A 8 -19.76 2.12 11.05
N ALA A 9 -19.51 3.35 10.55
CA ALA A 9 -18.42 3.64 9.62
C ALA A 9 -17.05 3.38 10.25
N GLU A 10 -16.82 3.87 11.47
CA GLU A 10 -15.58 3.64 12.21
C GLU A 10 -15.36 2.14 12.43
N THR A 11 -16.38 1.42 12.87
CA THR A 11 -16.31 -0.03 13.11
C THR A 11 -15.99 -0.80 11.84
N LYS A 12 -16.64 -0.48 10.72
CA LYS A 12 -16.39 -1.14 9.43
C LYS A 12 -14.98 -0.89 8.92
N GLU A 13 -14.49 0.34 9.00
CA GLU A 13 -13.14 0.67 8.56
C GLU A 13 -12.08 -0.04 9.42
N MET A 14 -12.25 -0.02 10.75
CA MET A 14 -11.32 -0.69 11.67
C MET A 14 -11.29 -2.20 11.43
N ASN A 15 -12.45 -2.83 11.22
CA ASN A 15 -12.53 -4.27 10.93
C ASN A 15 -11.92 -4.62 9.56
N GLY A 16 -12.11 -3.77 8.55
CA GLY A 16 -11.53 -3.95 7.21
C GLY A 16 -10.01 -3.75 7.16
N ALA A 17 -9.44 -3.05 8.14
CA ALA A 17 -8.01 -2.75 8.23
C ALA A 17 -7.20 -3.78 9.05
N VAL A 18 -7.85 -4.74 9.70
CA VAL A 18 -7.18 -5.77 10.51
C VAL A 18 -7.01 -7.08 9.73
N SER A 19 -5.85 -7.72 9.91
CA SER A 19 -5.54 -9.02 9.31
C SER A 19 -6.50 -10.11 9.78
N SER A 20 -7.08 -10.83 8.82
CA SER A 20 -7.85 -12.05 9.06
C SER A 20 -6.96 -13.26 9.37
N VAL A 21 -5.69 -13.23 8.96
CA VAL A 21 -4.71 -14.27 9.28
C VAL A 21 -4.35 -14.15 10.76
N LYS A 22 -4.55 -15.24 11.51
CA LYS A 22 -4.13 -15.34 12.93
C LYS A 22 -2.65 -15.01 13.00
N LYS A 23 -2.25 -14.24 14.03
CA LYS A 23 -0.85 -14.04 14.40
C LYS A 23 -0.26 -15.38 14.84
N GLU A 24 0.02 -16.30 13.91
CA GLU A 24 1.14 -17.19 14.14
C GLU A 24 2.34 -16.28 14.33
N GLU A 25 3.06 -16.53 15.42
CA GLU A 25 4.15 -15.73 15.97
C GLU A 25 4.81 -14.86 14.91
N ASP A 26 4.58 -13.56 15.03
CA ASP A 26 5.04 -12.51 14.14
C ASP A 26 6.57 -12.36 14.30
N ARG A 27 7.32 -13.42 13.93
CA ARG A 27 8.78 -13.61 14.07
C ARG A 27 9.57 -12.67 13.14
N GLY A 28 9.28 -11.37 13.19
CA GLY A 28 10.01 -10.39 12.40
C GLY A 28 9.50 -8.95 12.45
N LYS A 29 8.32 -8.65 13.03
CA LYS A 29 7.83 -7.25 13.06
C LYS A 29 8.57 -6.32 14.01
N GLU A 30 9.23 -6.85 15.03
CA GLU A 30 10.09 -6.04 15.90
C GLU A 30 11.55 -5.99 15.43
N GLU A 31 11.96 -6.89 14.52
CA GLU A 31 13.37 -7.12 14.22
C GLU A 31 13.90 -6.34 13.01
N TYR A 32 13.07 -6.07 11.99
CA TYR A 32 13.50 -5.29 10.81
C TYR A 32 12.71 -3.99 10.65
N GLY A 33 13.33 -2.86 11.00
CA GLY A 33 12.89 -1.50 10.64
C GLY A 33 11.94 -0.80 11.62
N GLY A 34 11.56 -1.43 12.74
CA GLY A 34 10.69 -0.84 13.76
C GLY A 34 9.23 -0.69 13.33
N LYS A 35 8.36 -0.26 14.26
CA LYS A 35 6.94 0.01 13.99
C LYS A 35 6.81 1.36 13.29
N LEU A 36 6.31 1.39 12.05
CA LEU A 36 5.94 2.64 11.36
C LEU A 36 4.55 3.08 11.85
N PRO A 37 4.41 4.16 12.64
CA PRO A 37 3.12 4.55 13.23
C PRO A 37 2.09 4.98 12.18
N LYS A 38 2.56 5.59 11.08
CA LYS A 38 1.75 6.24 10.05
C LYS A 38 0.88 5.28 9.20
N TYR A 39 1.17 3.98 9.18
CA TYR A 39 0.48 2.99 8.33
C TYR A 39 -0.38 2.03 9.13
N LYS A 40 -0.90 2.48 10.27
CA LYS A 40 -1.83 1.74 11.10
C LYS A 40 -3.22 2.36 11.03
N PRO A 41 -4.28 1.55 11.12
CA PRO A 41 -5.62 2.09 11.25
C PRO A 41 -5.75 2.83 12.58
N GLU A 42 -6.28 4.05 12.51
CA GLU A 42 -6.55 4.91 13.66
C GLU A 42 -8.03 5.28 13.66
N VAL A 43 -8.69 5.07 14.80
CA VAL A 43 -10.15 5.28 14.95
C VAL A 43 -10.56 6.72 14.64
N HIS A 44 -9.71 7.70 15.03
CA HIS A 44 -9.96 9.11 14.74
C HIS A 44 -10.17 9.37 13.24
N PHE A 45 -9.52 8.60 12.37
CA PHE A 45 -9.59 8.75 10.91
C PHE A 45 -10.47 7.68 10.24
N ALA A 46 -11.20 6.87 11.02
CA ALA A 46 -11.91 5.71 10.51
C ALA A 46 -13.21 6.08 9.77
N ASP A 47 -13.93 7.14 10.17
CA ASP A 47 -15.01 7.69 9.33
C ASP A 47 -14.43 8.57 8.21
N ARG A 48 -14.22 7.94 7.05
CA ARG A 48 -13.65 8.57 5.86
C ARG A 48 -14.59 9.54 5.14
N ARG A 49 -15.84 9.71 5.62
CA ARG A 49 -16.78 10.71 5.09
C ARG A 49 -16.66 12.04 5.81
N LYS A 50 -16.00 12.08 6.97
CA LYS A 50 -15.80 13.31 7.73
C LYS A 50 -14.98 14.29 6.87
N ASP A 51 -15.45 15.53 6.79
CA ASP A 51 -14.82 16.62 6.02
C ASP A 51 -14.74 16.34 4.50
N VAL A 52 -15.61 15.48 3.96
CA VAL A 52 -15.72 15.18 2.52
C VAL A 52 -17.04 15.71 1.96
N GLU A 53 -16.97 16.74 1.11
CA GLU A 53 -18.15 17.44 0.57
C GLU A 53 -18.87 16.68 -0.55
N SER A 54 -18.14 16.00 -1.43
CA SER A 54 -18.73 15.45 -2.68
C SER A 54 -18.18 14.11 -3.15
N ALA A 55 -17.13 13.58 -2.51
CA ALA A 55 -16.50 12.35 -2.96
C ALA A 55 -17.17 11.12 -2.33
N ARG A 56 -17.48 10.13 -3.18
CA ARG A 56 -18.02 8.85 -2.70
C ARG A 56 -17.03 8.13 -1.77
N THR A 57 -17.56 7.53 -0.72
CA THR A 57 -16.80 6.74 0.25
C THR A 57 -17.27 5.30 0.26
N TYR A 58 -16.33 4.41 -0.02
CA TYR A 58 -16.56 2.98 -0.15
C TYR A 58 -15.97 2.28 1.07
N PHE A 59 -16.81 1.89 2.01
CA PHE A 59 -16.40 1.02 3.11
C PHE A 59 -16.41 -0.42 2.61
N TYR A 60 -15.39 -1.18 2.99
CA TYR A 60 -15.29 -2.58 2.61
C TYR A 60 -16.41 -3.40 3.27
N GLU A 61 -17.24 -4.05 2.46
CA GLU A 61 -18.28 -4.98 2.92
C GLU A 61 -17.82 -6.44 2.72
N ASN A 62 -17.50 -6.80 1.47
CA ASN A 62 -16.96 -8.09 1.08
C ASN A 62 -16.34 -7.99 -0.33
N GLU A 63 -15.64 -9.04 -0.78
CA GLU A 63 -15.00 -9.07 -2.10
C GLU A 63 -16.02 -9.03 -3.25
N ALA A 64 -17.20 -9.65 -3.11
CA ALA A 64 -18.22 -9.63 -4.16
C ALA A 64 -18.73 -8.22 -4.48
N ILE A 65 -18.81 -7.33 -3.48
CA ILE A 65 -19.11 -5.91 -3.69
C ILE A 65 -17.93 -5.19 -4.37
N CYS A 66 -16.68 -5.56 -4.04
CA CYS A 66 -15.50 -5.01 -4.69
C CYS A 66 -15.45 -5.41 -6.18
N ASP A 67 -15.83 -6.64 -6.52
CA ASP A 67 -15.94 -7.13 -7.89
C ASP A 67 -17.02 -6.36 -8.67
N GLN A 68 -18.20 -6.14 -8.07
CA GLN A 68 -19.25 -5.30 -8.68
C GLN A 68 -18.77 -3.87 -8.95
N HIS A 69 -17.97 -3.29 -8.03
CA HIS A 69 -17.35 -1.99 -8.27
C HIS A 69 -16.34 -2.03 -9.41
N ALA A 70 -15.53 -3.09 -9.50
CA ALA A 70 -14.57 -3.28 -10.58
C ALA A 70 -15.26 -3.36 -11.95
N GLU A 71 -16.33 -4.15 -12.08
CA GLU A 71 -17.13 -4.24 -13.31
C GLU A 71 -17.69 -2.87 -13.73
N ALA A 72 -18.31 -2.14 -12.80
CA ALA A 72 -18.85 -0.81 -13.08
C ALA A 72 -17.75 0.20 -13.49
N PHE A 73 -16.55 0.09 -12.91
CA PHE A 73 -15.42 0.93 -13.30
C PHE A 73 -14.87 0.56 -14.67
N ILE A 74 -14.80 -0.72 -15.02
CA ILE A 74 -14.40 -1.19 -16.36
C ILE A 74 -15.39 -0.66 -17.41
N ASP A 75 -16.69 -0.75 -17.15
CA ASP A 75 -17.72 -0.21 -18.04
C ASP A 75 -17.57 1.31 -18.22
N SER A 76 -17.29 2.01 -17.13
CA SER A 76 -17.04 3.46 -17.17
C SER A 76 -15.79 3.82 -17.98
N ILE A 77 -14.71 3.03 -17.85
CA ILE A 77 -13.49 3.19 -18.65
C ILE A 77 -13.80 2.96 -20.13
N ASN A 78 -14.50 1.88 -20.46
CA ASN A 78 -14.87 1.54 -21.84
C ASN A 78 -15.77 2.61 -22.48
N MET A 79 -16.74 3.13 -21.72
CA MET A 79 -17.62 4.21 -22.16
C MET A 79 -16.85 5.51 -22.41
N VAL A 80 -15.85 5.83 -21.59
CA VAL A 80 -15.02 7.04 -21.79
C VAL A 80 -14.07 6.85 -22.98
N SER A 81 -13.50 5.65 -23.13
CA SER A 81 -12.60 5.30 -24.23
C SER A 81 -13.28 5.35 -25.60
N SER A 82 -14.57 5.05 -25.68
CA SER A 82 -15.34 5.06 -26.93
C SER A 82 -15.84 6.42 -27.39
N LYS A 83 -15.65 7.48 -26.60
CA LYS A 83 -16.08 8.85 -26.96
C LYS A 83 -14.97 9.58 -27.72
N GLU A 84 -15.36 10.28 -28.79
CA GLU A 84 -14.43 11.10 -29.59
C GLU A 84 -13.85 12.30 -28.80
N THR A 85 -14.56 12.74 -27.75
CA THR A 85 -14.09 13.78 -26.84
C THR A 85 -13.22 13.20 -25.72
N GLN A 86 -12.20 13.94 -25.30
CA GLN A 86 -11.38 13.57 -24.14
C GLN A 86 -12.24 13.50 -22.87
N GLY A 87 -12.57 12.29 -22.42
CA GLY A 87 -13.20 12.05 -21.13
C GLY A 87 -12.17 11.77 -20.04
N PHE A 88 -12.54 12.08 -18.80
CA PHE A 88 -11.73 11.82 -17.61
C PHE A 88 -12.51 10.94 -16.65
N ILE A 89 -11.83 9.97 -16.03
CA ILE A 89 -12.38 9.12 -14.99
C ILE A 89 -11.44 9.12 -13.78
N ALA A 90 -12.02 9.21 -12.59
CA ALA A 90 -11.32 9.05 -11.33
C ALA A 90 -11.89 7.85 -10.57
N ILE A 91 -11.03 6.89 -10.24
CA ILE A 91 -11.40 5.68 -9.51
C ILE A 91 -10.74 5.70 -8.14
N LYS A 92 -11.54 5.45 -7.09
CA LYS A 92 -11.03 5.36 -5.72
C LYS A 92 -10.62 3.91 -5.44
N MET A 93 -9.33 3.65 -5.33
CA MET A 93 -8.78 2.30 -5.11
C MET A 93 -9.34 1.59 -3.87
N THR A 94 -9.79 2.33 -2.85
CA THR A 94 -10.40 1.73 -1.65
C THR A 94 -11.74 1.05 -1.94
N ALA A 95 -12.32 1.24 -3.12
CA ALA A 95 -13.53 0.53 -3.56
C ALA A 95 -13.23 -0.88 -4.10
N LEU A 96 -11.96 -1.21 -4.32
CA LEU A 96 -11.52 -2.44 -5.01
C LEU A 96 -10.93 -3.49 -4.07
N GLY A 97 -11.06 -3.32 -2.76
CA GLY A 97 -10.58 -4.32 -1.82
C GLY A 97 -10.46 -3.83 -0.39
N ARG A 98 -9.98 -4.71 0.47
CA ARG A 98 -9.80 -4.42 1.90
C ARG A 98 -8.80 -3.28 2.14
N PRO A 99 -9.12 -2.28 2.99
CA PRO A 99 -8.20 -1.21 3.38
C PRO A 99 -6.84 -1.70 3.89
N GLN A 100 -6.81 -2.86 4.56
CA GLN A 100 -5.58 -3.49 5.04
C GLN A 100 -4.51 -3.62 3.95
N LEU A 101 -4.89 -4.01 2.73
CA LEU A 101 -3.94 -4.19 1.63
C LEU A 101 -3.23 -2.88 1.28
N LEU A 102 -3.96 -1.76 1.29
CA LEU A 102 -3.39 -0.44 1.01
C LEU A 102 -2.45 0.03 2.12
N PHE A 103 -2.75 -0.28 3.39
CA PHE A 103 -1.83 -0.03 4.51
C PHE A 103 -0.53 -0.84 4.35
N GLN A 104 -0.65 -2.13 4.05
CA GLN A 104 0.50 -3.01 3.82
C GLN A 104 1.35 -2.55 2.64
N LEU A 105 0.71 -2.20 1.52
CA LEU A 105 1.42 -1.68 0.35
C LEU A 105 2.12 -0.35 0.66
N SER A 106 1.46 0.55 1.39
CA SER A 106 2.06 1.82 1.82
C SER A 106 3.28 1.61 2.72
N GLU A 107 3.20 0.63 3.63
CA GLU A 107 4.30 0.25 4.50
C GLU A 107 5.49 -0.30 3.69
N ILE A 108 5.22 -1.21 2.74
CA ILE A 108 6.24 -1.78 1.85
C ILE A 108 6.94 -0.66 1.07
N ILE A 109 6.19 0.25 0.45
CA ILE A 109 6.74 1.35 -0.35
C ILE A 109 7.72 2.20 0.47
N ILE A 110 7.36 2.53 1.72
CA ILE A 110 8.27 3.31 2.59
C ILE A 110 9.47 2.49 3.01
N ARG A 111 9.29 1.24 3.44
CA ARG A 111 10.41 0.37 3.81
C ARG A 111 11.40 0.21 2.65
N THR A 112 10.90 0.02 1.43
CA THR A 112 11.71 -0.04 0.21
C THR A 112 12.45 1.26 -0.04
N ARG A 113 11.81 2.43 0.13
CA ARG A 113 12.47 3.73 -0.01
C ARG A 113 13.58 3.93 1.03
N GLU A 114 13.33 3.60 2.29
CA GLU A 114 14.33 3.71 3.36
C GLU A 114 15.49 2.74 3.14
N PHE A 115 15.21 1.52 2.70
CA PHE A 115 16.24 0.56 2.32
C PHE A 115 17.09 1.06 1.15
N ALA A 116 16.46 1.52 0.07
CA ALA A 116 17.15 2.07 -1.09
C ALA A 116 17.99 3.31 -0.72
N ARG A 117 17.48 4.17 0.16
CA ARG A 117 18.22 5.33 0.69
C ARG A 117 19.45 4.90 1.49
N LYS A 118 19.33 3.89 2.36
CA LYS A 118 20.46 3.36 3.15
C LYS A 118 21.55 2.77 2.27
N ILE A 119 21.18 2.01 1.24
CA ILE A 119 22.15 1.39 0.32
C ILE A 119 22.77 2.43 -0.61
N THR A 120 21.96 3.24 -1.28
CA THR A 120 22.48 4.12 -2.35
C THR A 120 23.01 5.46 -1.83
N GLY A 121 22.64 5.85 -0.61
CA GLY A 121 22.89 7.19 -0.07
C GLY A 121 22.12 8.30 -0.79
N LYS A 122 21.27 7.96 -1.77
CA LYS A 122 20.54 8.93 -2.61
C LYS A 122 19.10 9.05 -2.14
N ASN A 123 18.61 10.29 -2.16
CA ASN A 123 17.19 10.58 -2.01
C ASN A 123 16.51 10.58 -3.39
N GLY A 124 15.21 10.30 -3.45
CA GLY A 124 14.42 10.40 -4.68
C GLY A 124 13.76 9.09 -5.11
N SER A 125 13.42 9.00 -6.41
CA SER A 125 12.71 7.84 -6.96
C SER A 125 13.61 6.60 -6.97
N VAL A 126 13.20 5.55 -6.24
CA VAL A 126 13.90 4.26 -6.17
C VAL A 126 14.13 3.67 -7.56
N LEU A 127 13.16 3.84 -8.48
CA LEU A 127 13.24 3.30 -9.85
C LEU A 127 14.37 3.92 -10.68
N HIS A 128 14.78 5.15 -10.37
CA HIS A 128 15.85 5.85 -11.09
C HIS A 128 17.21 5.71 -10.39
N GLN A 129 17.25 5.06 -9.22
CA GLN A 129 18.49 4.82 -8.50
C GLN A 129 19.21 3.63 -9.13
N LYS A 130 20.22 3.92 -9.95
CA LYS A 130 21.15 2.92 -10.45
C LYS A 130 22.26 2.70 -9.42
N LEU A 131 22.52 1.44 -9.13
CA LEU A 131 23.60 0.99 -8.27
C LEU A 131 24.33 -0.12 -9.03
N THR A 132 25.64 0.02 -9.20
CA THR A 132 26.47 -1.05 -9.76
C THR A 132 26.72 -2.12 -8.70
N MET A 133 27.01 -3.36 -9.10
CA MET A 133 27.30 -4.45 -8.17
C MET A 133 28.46 -4.13 -7.21
N ASP A 134 29.51 -3.45 -7.67
CA ASP A 134 30.63 -3.02 -6.82
C ASP A 134 30.20 -2.03 -5.73
N GLN A 135 29.33 -1.09 -6.08
CA GLN A 135 28.78 -0.10 -5.14
C GLN A 135 27.86 -0.77 -4.12
N LEU A 136 27.07 -1.76 -4.55
CA LEU A 136 26.24 -2.56 -3.66
C LEU A 136 27.11 -3.35 -2.66
N ARG A 137 28.12 -4.07 -3.17
CA ARG A 137 29.04 -4.87 -2.35
C ARG A 137 29.71 -4.01 -1.28
N LYS A 138 30.31 -2.88 -1.67
CA LYS A 138 30.95 -1.94 -0.76
C LYS A 138 29.98 -1.43 0.32
N LYS A 139 28.74 -1.14 -0.04
CA LYS A 139 27.73 -0.65 0.91
C LYS A 139 27.25 -1.72 1.88
N LEU A 140 27.13 -2.97 1.44
CA LEU A 140 26.80 -4.10 2.32
C LEU A 140 27.93 -4.37 3.31
N GLU A 141 29.20 -4.27 2.87
CA GLU A 141 30.39 -4.36 3.72
C GLU A 141 30.40 -3.26 4.79
N GLU A 142 30.16 -1.99 4.39
CA GLU A 142 30.05 -0.85 5.31
C GLU A 142 28.92 -1.02 6.35
N THR A 143 27.88 -1.79 6.02
CA THR A 143 26.73 -2.04 6.91
C THR A 143 26.94 -3.25 7.83
N GLY A 144 28.04 -4.00 7.68
CA GLY A 144 28.39 -5.14 8.54
C GLY A 144 27.60 -6.43 8.26
N ILE A 145 27.02 -6.56 7.07
CA ILE A 145 26.30 -7.76 6.64
C ILE A 145 27.31 -8.88 6.30
N LYS A 146 27.06 -10.10 6.79
CA LYS A 146 27.84 -11.30 6.46
C LYS A 146 27.28 -11.95 5.18
N ASP A 147 28.08 -12.80 4.53
CA ASP A 147 27.68 -13.60 3.36
C ASP A 147 27.29 -12.78 2.13
N ILE A 148 28.02 -11.69 1.88
CA ILE A 148 27.78 -10.77 0.75
C ILE A 148 27.93 -11.47 -0.59
N ASP A 149 28.88 -12.42 -0.71
CA ASP A 149 29.10 -13.17 -1.96
C ASP A 149 27.90 -14.04 -2.34
N ASP A 150 27.28 -14.72 -1.36
CA ASP A 150 26.07 -15.52 -1.60
C ASP A 150 24.86 -14.62 -1.92
N PHE A 151 24.75 -13.48 -1.25
CA PHE A 151 23.70 -12.50 -1.57
C PHE A 151 23.85 -11.96 -3.00
N VAL A 152 25.04 -11.52 -3.39
CA VAL A 152 25.34 -10.98 -4.72
C VAL A 152 25.06 -12.01 -5.81
N LYS A 153 25.47 -13.27 -5.60
CA LYS A 153 25.23 -14.36 -6.55
C LYS A 153 23.73 -14.60 -6.81
N ASN A 154 22.88 -14.42 -5.80
CA ASN A 154 21.42 -14.56 -5.94
C ASN A 154 20.74 -13.34 -6.59
N VAL A 155 21.42 -12.19 -6.64
CA VAL A 155 20.89 -10.96 -7.28
C VAL A 155 21.25 -10.90 -8.76
N GLU A 156 22.33 -11.55 -9.18
CA GLU A 156 22.75 -11.63 -10.59
C GLU A 156 22.03 -12.73 -11.40
N ALA A 157 21.41 -13.71 -10.72
CA ALA A 157 20.68 -14.82 -11.33
C ALA A 157 19.23 -14.45 -11.70
#